data_AF-A0A7K6TLZ5-F1
#
_entry.id   AF-A0A7K6TLZ5-F1
#
_cell.length_a   1.000
_cell.length_b   1.000
_cell.length_c   1.000
_cell.angle_alpha   90.00
_cell.angle_beta   90.00
_cell.angle_gamma   90.00
#
_symmetry.space_group_name_H-M   'P 1'
#
loop_
_entity.id
_entity.type
_entity.pdbx_description
1 polymer ?
#
loop_
_entity_poly.entity_id
_entity_poly.type
_entity_poly.pdbx_seq_one_letter_code
_entity_poly.pdbx_strand_id
1 'polypeptide(L)'
;MTSVKEQEAIRKLMVFLQEWDSAHKVARIHILDNFIKSNDGKTEPELELELSQGASLFLARLTAWLRITYTYSTCLNKLLKSIGIFLSAASGHRYLIEFLEIRGVVILLEILGLNHLKEEDKREAVKLLQLIAGTGRMYKELICESYGVQSLAEFLATSNSAEAQEDVQVLLDSLGHGNPKYQNQVYKGLVAVLPCASPRAQQLALQTLRVMQ
;
A
#
# COMPACT_ATOMS: atom_id res chain seq x y z
N MET A 1 -36.09 -2.20 -15.01
CA MET A 1 -35.43 -2.50 -16.29
C MET A 1 -34.19 -1.62 -16.37
N THR A 2 -33.00 -2.21 -16.43
CA THR A 2 -31.74 -1.45 -16.65
C THR A 2 -31.79 -0.75 -18.00
N SER A 3 -31.29 0.48 -18.06
CA SER A 3 -31.27 1.25 -19.32
C SER A 3 -30.28 0.65 -20.33
N VAL A 4 -30.49 0.93 -21.62
CA VAL A 4 -29.56 0.51 -22.69
C VAL A 4 -28.13 1.02 -22.44
N LYS A 5 -28.01 2.23 -21.85
CA LYS A 5 -26.70 2.81 -21.49
C LYS A 5 -26.00 2.04 -20.37
N GLU A 6 -26.76 1.62 -19.35
CA GLU A 6 -26.23 0.80 -18.25
C GLU A 6 -25.77 -0.58 -18.75
N GLN A 7 -26.54 -1.21 -19.64
CA GLN A 7 -26.17 -2.50 -20.22
C GLN A 7 -24.86 -2.42 -21.02
N GLU A 8 -24.68 -1.34 -21.79
CA GLU A 8 -23.43 -1.12 -22.53
C GLU A 8 -22.24 -0.85 -21.61
N ALA A 9 -22.44 -0.09 -20.53
CA ALA A 9 -21.41 0.17 -19.52
C ALA A 9 -20.95 -1.13 -18.83
N ILE A 10 -21.91 -1.97 -18.41
CA ILE A 10 -21.63 -3.29 -17.83
C ILE A 10 -20.88 -4.18 -18.84
N ARG A 11 -21.28 -4.18 -20.12
CA ARG A 11 -20.58 -4.94 -21.16
C ARG A 11 -19.12 -4.50 -21.30
N LYS A 12 -18.84 -3.20 -21.30
CA LYS A 12 -17.47 -2.66 -21.37
C LYS A 12 -16.63 -3.08 -20.16
N LEU A 13 -17.20 -3.01 -18.96
CA LEU A 13 -16.55 -3.50 -17.74
C LEU A 13 -16.20 -4.98 -17.87
N MET A 14 -17.13 -5.83 -18.32
CA MET A 14 -16.86 -7.27 -18.46
C MET A 14 -15.73 -7.57 -19.44
N VAL A 15 -15.68 -6.85 -20.56
CA VAL A 15 -14.58 -6.96 -21.53
C VAL A 15 -13.25 -6.54 -20.90
N PHE A 16 -13.22 -5.42 -20.18
CA PHE A 16 -12.03 -4.95 -19.46
C PHE A 16 -11.53 -5.97 -18.43
N LEU A 17 -12.43 -6.54 -17.62
CA LEU A 17 -12.07 -7.56 -16.64
C LEU A 17 -11.55 -8.84 -17.30
N GLN A 18 -12.15 -9.26 -18.42
CA GLN A 18 -11.68 -10.40 -19.19
C GLN A 18 -10.31 -10.15 -19.81
N GLU A 19 -10.03 -8.93 -20.25
CA GLU A 19 -8.71 -8.52 -20.73
C GLU A 19 -7.67 -8.65 -19.61
N TRP A 20 -7.97 -8.16 -18.41
CA TRP A 20 -7.09 -8.34 -17.24
C TRP A 20 -6.83 -9.82 -16.92
N ASP A 21 -7.89 -10.62 -16.89
CA ASP A 21 -7.84 -12.03 -16.49
C ASP A 21 -7.01 -12.86 -17.49
N SER A 22 -7.11 -12.56 -18.80
CA SER A 22 -6.36 -13.24 -19.87
C SER A 22 -5.00 -12.61 -20.20
N ALA A 23 -4.72 -11.40 -19.70
CA ALA A 23 -3.51 -10.67 -20.04
C ALA A 23 -2.22 -11.35 -19.54
N HIS A 24 -1.22 -11.40 -20.42
CA HIS A 24 0.16 -11.70 -20.05
C HIS A 24 0.85 -10.49 -19.41
N LYS A 25 2.05 -10.70 -18.87
CA LYS A 25 2.85 -9.69 -18.14
C LYS A 25 2.85 -8.30 -18.80
N VAL A 26 3.17 -8.21 -20.09
CA VAL A 26 3.27 -6.92 -20.79
C VAL A 26 1.92 -6.23 -20.91
N ALA A 27 0.86 -6.96 -21.24
CA ALA A 27 -0.49 -6.41 -21.33
C ALA A 27 -0.98 -5.92 -19.96
N ARG A 28 -0.73 -6.66 -18.88
CA ARG A 28 -1.06 -6.21 -17.52
C ARG A 28 -0.34 -4.92 -17.13
N ILE A 29 0.92 -4.76 -17.51
CA ILE A 29 1.65 -3.50 -17.30
C ILE A 29 0.95 -2.33 -17.97
N HIS A 30 0.51 -2.49 -19.23
CA HIS A 30 -0.20 -1.45 -19.96
C HIS A 30 -1.57 -1.14 -19.35
N ILE A 31 -2.31 -2.17 -18.93
CA ILE A 31 -3.59 -2.00 -18.22
C ILE A 31 -3.37 -1.18 -16.94
N LEU A 32 -2.37 -1.52 -16.12
CA LEU A 32 -2.06 -0.79 -14.89
C LEU A 32 -1.63 0.65 -15.18
N ASP A 33 -0.77 0.88 -16.17
CA ASP A 33 -0.34 2.23 -16.53
C ASP A 33 -1.50 3.11 -17.01
N ASN A 34 -2.40 2.56 -17.83
CA ASN A 34 -3.60 3.26 -18.27
C ASN A 34 -4.54 3.52 -17.10
N PHE A 35 -4.73 2.53 -16.22
CA PHE A 35 -5.56 2.68 -15.03
C PHE A 35 -5.04 3.79 -14.12
N ILE A 36 -3.73 3.81 -13.83
CA ILE A 36 -3.11 4.83 -12.99
C ILE A 36 -3.31 6.22 -13.58
N LYS A 37 -2.98 6.40 -14.87
CA LYS A 37 -3.10 7.70 -15.54
C LYS A 37 -4.53 8.26 -15.54
N SER A 38 -5.53 7.39 -15.65
CA SER A 38 -6.93 7.79 -15.79
C SER A 38 -7.67 7.96 -14.46
N ASN A 39 -7.14 7.43 -13.36
CA ASN A 39 -7.89 7.32 -12.09
C ASN A 39 -7.18 7.90 -10.87
N ASP A 40 -5.96 8.41 -11.01
CA ASP A 40 -5.26 9.06 -9.89
C ASP A 40 -6.09 10.23 -9.32
N GLY A 41 -6.23 10.26 -8.00
CA GLY A 41 -7.00 11.28 -7.28
C GLY A 41 -8.54 11.17 -7.36
N LYS A 42 -9.11 10.14 -8.01
CA LYS A 42 -10.56 9.94 -8.05
C LYS A 42 -11.13 9.54 -6.69
N THR A 43 -12.35 9.99 -6.43
CA THR A 43 -13.19 9.58 -5.29
C THR A 43 -13.88 8.24 -5.55
N GLU A 44 -14.43 7.60 -4.51
CA GLU A 44 -15.16 6.33 -4.68
C GLU A 44 -16.31 6.43 -5.69
N PRO A 45 -17.20 7.44 -5.65
CA PRO A 45 -18.28 7.56 -6.64
C PRO A 45 -17.76 7.69 -8.09
N GLU A 46 -16.62 8.36 -8.29
CA GLU A 46 -16.01 8.51 -9.62
C GLU A 46 -15.41 7.19 -10.10
N LEU A 47 -14.78 6.42 -9.21
CA LEU A 47 -14.26 5.07 -9.52
C LEU A 47 -15.42 4.11 -9.85
N GLU A 48 -16.50 4.14 -9.08
CA GLU A 48 -17.67 3.31 -9.35
C GLU A 48 -18.39 3.75 -10.62
N LEU A 49 -18.41 5.04 -10.96
CA LEU A 49 -18.93 5.50 -12.25
C LEU A 49 -18.06 5.00 -13.41
N GLU A 50 -16.74 5.15 -13.32
CA GLU A 50 -15.78 4.69 -14.33
C GLU A 50 -15.89 3.18 -14.56
N LEU A 51 -15.99 2.42 -13.46
CA LEU A 51 -16.00 0.96 -13.48
C LEU A 51 -17.41 0.38 -13.43
N SER A 52 -18.45 1.15 -13.79
CA SER A 52 -19.84 0.65 -13.91
C SER A 52 -20.33 -0.11 -12.66
N GLN A 53 -20.05 0.42 -11.48
CA GLN A 53 -20.31 -0.14 -10.15
C GLN A 53 -19.54 -1.44 -9.84
N GLY A 54 -18.44 -1.67 -10.58
CA GLY A 54 -17.58 -2.84 -10.49
C GLY A 54 -16.19 -2.55 -9.92
N ALA A 55 -16.00 -1.45 -9.18
CA ALA A 55 -14.69 -1.06 -8.70
C ALA A 55 -14.08 -2.11 -7.75
N SER A 56 -14.86 -2.61 -6.79
CA SER A 56 -14.45 -3.71 -5.90
C SER A 56 -14.10 -5.00 -6.64
N LEU A 57 -14.77 -5.29 -7.77
CA LEU A 57 -14.46 -6.47 -8.59
C LEU A 57 -13.08 -6.36 -9.23
N PHE A 58 -12.68 -5.16 -9.63
CA PHE A 58 -11.33 -4.94 -10.15
C PHE A 58 -10.30 -4.93 -9.02
N LEU A 59 -10.58 -4.29 -7.88
CA LEU A 59 -9.72 -4.34 -6.71
C LEU A 59 -9.44 -5.79 -6.27
N ALA A 60 -10.47 -6.64 -6.19
CA ALA A 60 -10.32 -8.06 -5.84
C ALA A 60 -9.34 -8.80 -6.77
N ARG A 61 -9.36 -8.49 -8.07
CA ARG A 61 -8.42 -9.06 -9.05
C ARG A 61 -6.99 -8.54 -8.86
N LEU A 62 -6.83 -7.25 -8.57
CA LEU A 62 -5.52 -6.67 -8.26
C LEU A 62 -4.92 -7.30 -7.01
N THR A 63 -5.71 -7.45 -5.94
CA THR A 63 -5.26 -8.03 -4.67
C THR A 63 -4.99 -9.52 -4.77
N ALA A 64 -5.80 -10.28 -5.53
CA ALA A 64 -5.53 -11.68 -5.81
C ALA A 64 -4.22 -11.83 -6.59
N TRP A 65 -3.98 -10.97 -7.60
CA TRP A 65 -2.74 -10.97 -8.35
C TRP A 65 -1.54 -10.60 -7.48
N LEU A 66 -1.67 -9.60 -6.61
CA LEU A 66 -0.64 -9.20 -5.65
C LEU A 66 -0.22 -10.39 -4.80
N ARG A 67 -1.18 -11.08 -4.18
CA ARG A 67 -0.94 -12.23 -3.29
C ARG A 67 -0.18 -13.38 -3.96
N ILE A 68 -0.38 -13.58 -5.27
CA ILE A 68 0.28 -14.67 -6.01
C ILE A 68 1.68 -14.26 -6.50
N THR A 69 1.94 -12.95 -6.68
CA THR A 69 3.12 -12.50 -7.44
C THR A 69 4.11 -11.62 -6.70
N TYR A 70 3.78 -11.10 -5.52
CA TYR A 70 4.66 -10.16 -4.78
C TYR A 70 6.05 -10.75 -4.46
N THR A 71 6.17 -12.07 -4.34
CA THR A 71 7.43 -12.77 -4.07
C THR A 71 8.33 -12.97 -5.30
N TYR A 72 7.80 -12.96 -6.53
CA TYR A 72 8.58 -13.29 -7.74
C TYR A 72 8.57 -12.17 -8.80
N SER A 73 8.04 -11.00 -8.44
CA SER A 73 8.15 -9.68 -9.10
C SER A 73 7.99 -9.63 -10.61
N THR A 74 6.79 -9.24 -11.03
CA THR A 74 6.62 -8.49 -12.27
C THR A 74 5.71 -7.30 -12.00
N CYS A 75 6.18 -6.09 -12.31
CA CYS A 75 5.42 -4.82 -12.22
C CYS A 75 4.78 -4.48 -10.87
N LEU A 76 5.39 -4.92 -9.76
CA LEU A 76 4.85 -4.73 -8.42
C LEU A 76 4.57 -3.26 -8.09
N ASN A 77 5.47 -2.32 -8.40
CA ASN A 77 5.24 -0.89 -8.20
C ASN A 77 3.93 -0.39 -8.84
N LYS A 78 3.62 -0.79 -10.08
CA LYS A 78 2.39 -0.38 -10.78
C LYS A 78 1.15 -1.00 -10.15
N LEU A 79 1.26 -2.25 -9.71
CA LEU A 79 0.18 -2.95 -9.02
C LEU A 79 -0.14 -2.27 -7.69
N LEU A 80 0.89 -1.95 -6.89
CA LEU A 80 0.74 -1.24 -5.62
C LEU A 80 0.17 0.16 -5.81
N LYS A 81 0.64 0.92 -6.81
CA LYS A 81 0.05 2.23 -7.17
C LYS A 81 -1.43 2.13 -7.53
N SER A 82 -1.79 1.12 -8.32
CA SER A 82 -3.19 0.90 -8.72
C SER A 82 -4.06 0.58 -7.51
N ILE A 83 -3.58 -0.23 -6.57
CA ILE A 83 -4.26 -0.47 -5.27
C ILE A 83 -4.34 0.81 -4.45
N GLY A 84 -3.29 1.63 -4.45
CA GLY A 84 -3.24 2.92 -3.76
C GLY A 84 -4.34 3.88 -4.17
N ILE A 85 -4.74 3.89 -5.44
CA ILE A 85 -5.89 4.69 -5.93
C ILE A 85 -7.17 4.31 -5.20
N PHE A 86 -7.42 3.02 -4.98
CA PHE A 86 -8.59 2.58 -4.23
C PHE A 86 -8.49 2.95 -2.74
N LEU A 87 -7.31 2.76 -2.13
CA LEU A 87 -7.11 3.04 -0.71
C LEU A 87 -7.13 4.53 -0.36
N SER A 88 -6.81 5.41 -1.32
CA SER A 88 -6.83 6.87 -1.14
C SER A 88 -8.15 7.52 -1.57
N ALA A 89 -9.05 6.78 -2.21
CA ALA A 89 -10.31 7.31 -2.71
C ALA A 89 -11.19 7.83 -1.57
N ALA A 90 -11.56 9.12 -1.63
CA ALA A 90 -12.44 9.71 -0.65
C ALA A 90 -13.80 8.97 -0.61
N SER A 91 -14.31 8.73 0.59
CA SER A 91 -15.47 7.88 0.91
C SER A 91 -15.29 6.37 0.66
N GLY A 92 -14.22 5.93 0.02
CA GLY A 92 -13.96 4.53 -0.38
C GLY A 92 -13.55 3.58 0.74
N HIS A 93 -14.07 3.75 1.95
CA HIS A 93 -13.69 2.94 3.12
C HIS A 93 -13.88 1.43 2.90
N ARG A 94 -14.86 1.04 2.08
CA ARG A 94 -15.07 -0.36 1.67
C ARG A 94 -13.84 -0.99 1.02
N TYR A 95 -13.10 -0.24 0.20
CA TYR A 95 -11.91 -0.74 -0.50
C TYR A 95 -10.78 -1.06 0.48
N LEU A 96 -10.64 -0.23 1.51
CA LEU A 96 -9.72 -0.50 2.61
C LEU A 96 -10.11 -1.80 3.33
N ILE A 97 -11.38 -1.98 3.69
CA ILE A 97 -11.85 -3.21 4.35
C ILE A 97 -11.54 -4.44 3.48
N GLU A 98 -11.90 -4.42 2.20
CA GLU A 98 -11.64 -5.49 1.24
C GLU A 98 -10.13 -5.83 1.16
N PHE A 99 -9.26 -4.82 1.17
CA PHE A 99 -7.80 -5.00 1.18
C PHE A 99 -7.28 -5.59 2.50
N LEU A 100 -7.91 -5.26 3.64
CA LEU A 100 -7.52 -5.80 4.94
C LEU A 100 -7.98 -7.25 5.11
N GLU A 101 -9.13 -7.63 4.58
CA GLU A 101 -9.67 -9.01 4.62
C GLU A 101 -8.73 -10.03 3.96
N ILE A 102 -8.00 -9.62 2.91
CA ILE A 102 -6.99 -10.48 2.26
C ILE A 102 -5.63 -10.46 2.97
N ARG A 103 -5.56 -9.88 4.18
CA ARG A 103 -4.34 -9.65 4.98
C ARG A 103 -3.34 -8.73 4.29
N GLY A 104 -3.84 -7.72 3.58
CA GLY A 104 -3.01 -6.81 2.78
C GLY A 104 -1.86 -6.16 3.55
N VAL A 105 -2.06 -5.77 4.82
CA VAL A 105 -0.98 -5.23 5.68
C VAL A 105 0.21 -6.17 5.78
N VAL A 106 -0.03 -7.47 5.99
CA VAL A 106 1.04 -8.46 6.13
C VAL A 106 1.81 -8.61 4.83
N ILE A 107 1.12 -8.64 3.69
CA ILE A 107 1.76 -8.67 2.36
C ILE A 107 2.65 -7.45 2.15
N LEU A 108 2.18 -6.25 2.51
CA LEU A 108 2.97 -5.02 2.39
C LEU A 108 4.22 -5.05 3.28
N LEU A 109 4.12 -5.58 4.50
CA LEU A 109 5.26 -5.70 5.41
C LEU A 109 6.26 -6.76 4.92
N GLU A 110 5.80 -7.87 4.39
CA GLU A 110 6.66 -8.90 3.80
C GLU A 110 7.44 -8.37 2.60
N ILE A 111 6.82 -7.55 1.74
CA ILE A 111 7.50 -6.89 0.61
C ILE A 111 8.76 -6.12 1.05
N LEU A 112 8.72 -5.46 2.21
CA LEU A 112 9.87 -4.70 2.72
C LEU A 112 11.09 -5.60 3.01
N GLY A 113 10.86 -6.82 3.49
CA GLY A 113 11.89 -7.79 3.84
C GLY A 113 12.44 -8.60 2.65
N LEU A 114 11.88 -8.46 1.45
CA LEU A 114 12.34 -9.22 0.28
C LEU A 114 13.56 -8.53 -0.37
N ASN A 115 14.73 -9.13 -0.21
CA ASN A 115 16.02 -8.55 -0.65
C ASN A 115 16.16 -8.38 -2.17
N HIS A 116 15.47 -9.20 -2.97
CA HIS A 116 15.54 -9.14 -4.44
C HIS A 116 14.59 -8.11 -5.06
N LEU A 117 13.67 -7.54 -4.27
CA LEU A 117 12.78 -6.48 -4.75
C LEU A 117 13.49 -5.15 -4.80
N LYS A 118 13.09 -4.31 -5.75
CA LYS A 118 13.65 -2.97 -5.89
C LYS A 118 13.15 -2.05 -4.79
N GLU A 119 13.97 -1.08 -4.42
CA GLU A 119 13.59 -0.02 -3.46
C GLU A 119 12.32 0.73 -3.90
N GLU A 120 12.09 0.91 -5.21
CA GLU A 120 10.85 1.54 -5.73
C GLU A 120 9.58 0.74 -5.41
N ASP A 121 9.67 -0.59 -5.38
CA ASP A 121 8.54 -1.46 -5.04
C ASP A 121 8.27 -1.39 -3.53
N LYS A 122 9.33 -1.48 -2.73
CA LYS A 122 9.25 -1.40 -1.26
C LYS A 122 8.74 -0.05 -0.78
N ARG A 123 9.23 1.04 -1.37
CA ARG A 123 8.75 2.39 -1.08
C ARG A 123 7.26 2.54 -1.34
N GLU A 124 6.75 1.97 -2.43
CA GLU A 124 5.31 1.99 -2.71
C GLU A 124 4.50 1.20 -1.68
N ALA A 125 5.03 0.09 -1.17
CA ALA A 125 4.40 -0.64 -0.07
C ALA A 125 4.33 0.20 1.22
N VAL A 126 5.38 0.97 1.52
CA VAL A 126 5.38 1.93 2.65
C VAL A 126 4.29 2.99 2.47
N LYS A 127 4.12 3.54 1.27
CA LYS A 127 3.04 4.51 0.99
C LYS A 127 1.65 3.93 1.23
N LEU A 128 1.41 2.68 0.84
CA LEU A 128 0.14 2.02 1.14
C LEU A 128 -0.05 1.83 2.65
N LEU A 129 1.00 1.46 3.39
CA LEU A 129 0.94 1.38 4.85
C LEU A 129 0.67 2.76 5.49
N GLN A 130 1.20 3.85 4.93
CA GLN A 130 0.89 5.21 5.38
C GLN A 130 -0.59 5.57 5.15
N LEU A 131 -1.18 5.23 4.00
CA LEU A 131 -2.61 5.43 3.74
C LEU A 131 -3.47 4.67 4.77
N ILE A 132 -3.12 3.42 5.05
CA ILE A 132 -3.80 2.58 6.05
C ILE A 132 -3.67 3.22 7.44
N ALA A 133 -2.45 3.55 7.88
CA ALA A 133 -2.20 4.20 9.17
C ALA A 133 -2.92 5.56 9.31
N GLY A 134 -3.00 6.32 8.23
CA GLY A 134 -3.66 7.63 8.16
C GLY A 134 -5.17 7.55 8.33
N THR A 135 -5.79 6.39 8.10
CA THR A 135 -7.24 6.22 8.25
C THR A 135 -7.68 6.28 9.71
N GLY A 136 -6.81 5.93 10.66
CA GLY A 136 -7.08 6.12 12.09
C GLY A 136 -6.35 5.16 13.01
N ARG A 137 -6.53 5.37 14.32
CA ARG A 137 -5.82 4.63 15.38
C ARG A 137 -5.95 3.11 15.23
N MET A 138 -7.15 2.60 14.95
CA MET A 138 -7.38 1.15 14.79
C MET A 138 -6.45 0.53 13.74
N TYR A 139 -6.21 1.22 12.63
CA TYR A 139 -5.34 0.76 11.55
C TYR A 139 -3.86 0.87 11.89
N LYS A 140 -3.47 1.89 12.66
CA LYS A 140 -2.12 1.98 13.25
C LYS A 140 -1.85 0.78 14.17
N GLU A 141 -2.80 0.47 15.04
CA GLU A 141 -2.73 -0.70 15.93
C GLU A 141 -2.60 -2.00 15.13
N LEU A 142 -3.40 -2.18 14.07
CA LEU A 142 -3.32 -3.34 13.19
C LEU A 142 -1.94 -3.52 12.54
N ILE A 143 -1.31 -2.43 12.09
CA ILE A 143 0.05 -2.46 11.54
C ILE A 143 1.05 -2.89 12.62
N CYS A 144 0.96 -2.32 13.82
CA CYS A 144 1.83 -2.69 14.94
C CYS A 144 1.66 -4.17 15.36
N GLU A 145 0.42 -4.67 15.41
CA GLU A 145 0.07 -6.08 15.71
C GLU A 145 0.62 -7.05 14.67
N SER A 146 0.73 -6.59 13.42
CA SER A 146 1.27 -7.36 12.31
C SER A 146 2.79 -7.33 12.23
N TYR A 147 3.49 -7.05 13.34
CA TYR A 147 4.95 -6.85 13.42
C TYR A 147 5.47 -5.65 12.62
N GLY A 148 4.60 -4.69 12.29
CA GLY A 148 4.97 -3.56 11.42
C GLY A 148 6.11 -2.71 11.94
N VAL A 149 6.21 -2.49 13.26
CA VAL A 149 7.32 -1.73 13.86
C VAL A 149 8.66 -2.39 13.59
N GLN A 150 8.74 -3.72 13.71
CA GLN A 150 9.97 -4.47 13.47
C GLN A 150 10.37 -4.40 11.99
N SER A 151 9.44 -4.73 11.09
CA SER A 151 9.70 -4.71 9.64
C SER A 151 10.09 -3.32 9.14
N LEU A 152 9.46 -2.26 9.65
CA LEU A 152 9.78 -0.88 9.29
C LEU A 152 11.13 -0.44 9.85
N ALA A 153 11.46 -0.77 11.11
CA ALA A 153 12.76 -0.46 11.69
C ALA A 153 13.90 -1.16 10.94
N GLU A 154 13.71 -2.43 10.59
CA GLU A 154 14.67 -3.19 9.78
C GLU A 154 14.84 -2.59 8.39
N PHE A 155 13.73 -2.22 7.73
CA PHE A 155 13.79 -1.59 6.41
C PHE A 155 14.44 -0.20 6.46
N LEU A 156 14.18 0.61 7.49
CA LEU A 156 14.86 1.89 7.71
C LEU A 156 16.38 1.70 7.84
N ALA A 157 16.81 0.70 8.61
CA ALA A 157 18.21 0.41 8.88
C ALA A 157 18.98 -0.12 7.65
N THR A 158 18.29 -0.82 6.75
CA THR A 158 18.91 -1.57 5.63
C THR A 158 18.70 -0.92 4.26
N SER A 159 17.70 -0.05 4.09
CA SER A 159 17.42 0.61 2.81
C SER A 159 18.56 1.55 2.40
N ASN A 160 18.84 1.56 1.10
CA ASN A 160 19.79 2.48 0.48
C ASN A 160 19.10 3.68 -0.19
N SER A 161 17.76 3.75 -0.20
CA SER A 161 17.02 4.89 -0.76
C SER A 161 16.73 5.92 0.31
N ALA A 162 17.25 7.13 0.09
CA ALA A 162 17.04 8.26 0.98
C ALA A 162 15.56 8.59 1.15
N GLU A 163 14.78 8.50 0.07
CA GLU A 163 13.35 8.77 0.04
C GLU A 163 12.53 7.64 0.68
N ALA A 164 12.93 6.38 0.50
CA ALA A 164 12.29 5.26 1.19
C ALA A 164 12.49 5.37 2.71
N GLN A 165 13.70 5.74 3.16
CA GLN A 165 13.97 5.98 4.59
C GLN A 165 13.14 7.13 5.16
N GLU A 166 12.94 8.22 4.42
CA GLU A 166 12.05 9.32 4.81
C GLU A 166 10.60 8.85 4.95
N ASP A 167 10.06 8.14 3.95
CA ASP A 167 8.69 7.62 4.00
C ASP A 167 8.50 6.66 5.21
N VAL A 168 9.48 5.81 5.50
CA VAL A 168 9.45 4.92 6.67
C VAL A 168 9.52 5.70 7.98
N GLN A 169 10.35 6.74 8.06
CA GLN A 169 10.46 7.58 9.24
C GLN A 169 9.12 8.27 9.54
N VAL A 170 8.45 8.81 8.52
CA VAL A 170 7.12 9.43 8.65
C VAL A 170 6.08 8.40 9.13
N LEU A 171 6.15 7.17 8.62
CA LEU A 171 5.23 6.11 9.05
C LEU A 171 5.48 5.71 10.51
N LEU A 172 6.75 5.48 10.91
CA LEU A 172 7.10 5.16 12.29
C LEU A 172 6.68 6.26 13.26
N ASP A 173 6.90 7.53 12.89
CA ASP A 173 6.44 8.68 13.66
C ASP A 173 4.91 8.66 13.83
N SER A 174 4.16 8.47 12.74
CA SER A 174 2.71 8.36 12.76
C SER A 174 2.22 7.18 13.62
N LEU A 175 2.90 6.03 13.59
CA LEU A 175 2.57 4.87 14.42
C LEU A 175 2.81 5.12 15.91
N GLY A 176 3.75 6.00 16.26
CA GLY A 176 4.00 6.45 17.63
C GLY A 176 2.99 7.49 18.12
N HIS A 177 2.57 8.40 17.24
CA HIS A 177 1.67 9.50 17.57
C HIS A 177 0.18 9.12 17.53
N GLY A 178 -0.55 9.45 18.59
CA GLY A 178 -1.98 9.16 18.71
C GLY A 178 -2.31 7.68 18.87
N ASN A 179 -1.31 6.85 19.21
CA ASN A 179 -1.39 5.39 19.36
C ASN A 179 -0.68 4.93 20.66
N PRO A 180 -1.22 5.27 21.85
CA PRO A 180 -0.54 5.08 23.13
C PRO A 180 -0.23 3.61 23.44
N LYS A 181 -1.04 2.67 22.94
CA LYS A 181 -0.87 1.21 23.13
C LYS A 181 0.47 0.72 22.57
N TYR A 182 0.91 1.26 21.43
CA TYR A 182 2.12 0.82 20.73
C TYR A 182 3.25 1.86 20.72
N GLN A 183 3.06 3.03 21.33
CA GLN A 183 4.09 4.08 21.40
C GLN A 183 5.43 3.55 21.94
N ASN A 184 5.41 2.75 23.01
CA ASN A 184 6.63 2.15 23.57
C ASN A 184 7.26 1.09 22.63
N GLN A 185 6.44 0.37 21.85
CA GLN A 185 6.96 -0.56 20.85
C GLN A 185 7.71 0.21 19.75
N VAL A 186 7.11 1.28 19.24
CA VAL A 186 7.72 2.18 18.25
C VAL A 186 9.01 2.79 18.78
N TYR A 187 8.99 3.32 20.02
CA TYR A 187 10.18 3.86 20.68
C TYR A 187 11.31 2.83 20.73
N LYS A 188 11.04 1.59 21.17
CA LYS A 188 12.04 0.51 21.22
C LYS A 188 12.52 0.12 19.82
N GLY A 189 11.63 0.10 18.83
CA GLY A 189 11.98 -0.15 17.43
C GLY A 189 12.98 0.89 16.90
N LEU A 190 12.74 2.18 17.15
CA LEU A 190 13.65 3.26 16.77
C LEU A 190 15.00 3.18 17.49
N VAL A 191 15.02 2.84 18.79
CA VAL A 191 16.27 2.60 19.53
C VAL A 191 17.07 1.46 18.91
N ALA A 192 16.41 0.41 18.42
CA ALA A 192 17.06 -0.72 17.76
C ALA A 192 17.68 -0.35 16.39
N VAL A 193 17.31 0.78 15.78
CA VAL A 193 17.93 1.29 14.54
C VAL A 193 19.27 1.99 14.82
N LEU A 194 19.48 2.55 16.01
CA LEU A 194 20.68 3.31 16.36
C LEU A 194 22.02 2.58 16.12
N PRO A 195 22.17 1.26 16.38
CA PRO A 195 23.42 0.56 16.09
C PRO A 195 23.61 0.17 14.60
N CYS A 196 22.73 0.56 13.67
CA CYS A 196 22.87 0.20 12.26
C CYS A 196 24.04 0.92 11.57
N ALA A 197 24.45 0.45 10.38
CA ALA A 197 25.57 1.04 9.63
C ALA A 197 25.20 2.32 8.84
N SER A 198 23.91 2.66 8.70
CA SER A 198 23.44 3.81 7.93
C SER A 198 23.37 5.07 8.80
N PRO A 199 24.25 6.08 8.61
CA PRO A 199 24.21 7.31 9.41
C PRO A 199 22.91 8.07 9.24
N ARG A 200 22.31 7.99 8.04
CA ARG A 200 21.03 8.62 7.73
C ARG A 200 19.88 7.96 8.49
N ALA A 201 19.85 6.62 8.53
CA ALA A 201 18.84 5.90 9.30
C ALA A 201 18.95 6.20 10.80
N GLN A 202 20.18 6.26 11.33
CA GLN A 202 20.44 6.69 12.71
C GLN A 202 19.90 8.10 12.98
N GLN A 203 20.19 9.06 12.09
CA GLN A 203 19.73 10.44 12.21
C GLN A 203 18.20 10.52 12.20
N LEU A 204 17.54 9.85 11.26
CA LEU A 204 16.08 9.80 11.15
C LEU A 204 15.45 9.17 12.40
N ALA A 205 16.02 8.07 12.91
CA ALA A 205 15.55 7.44 14.14
C ALA A 205 15.68 8.38 15.36
N LEU A 206 16.80 9.08 15.49
CA LEU A 206 17.01 10.07 16.55
C LEU A 206 16.03 11.26 16.46
N GLN A 207 15.73 11.72 15.25
CA GLN A 207 14.76 12.78 15.03
C GLN A 207 13.37 12.36 15.51
N THR A 208 12.89 11.17 15.14
CA THR A 208 11.61 10.66 15.61
C THR A 208 11.59 10.45 17.13
N LEU A 209 12.65 9.88 17.70
CA LEU A 209 12.76 9.66 19.15
C LEU A 209 12.62 10.96 19.95
N ARG A 210 13.16 12.07 19.46
CA ARG A 210 13.05 13.37 20.13
C ARG A 210 11.64 13.93 20.13
N VAL A 211 10.83 13.65 19.11
CA VAL A 211 9.44 14.13 19.03
C VAL A 211 8.52 13.28 19.91
N MET A 212 8.87 12.01 20.15
CA MET A 212 8.08 11.09 20.97
C MET A 212 8.32 11.19 22.48
N GLN A 213 9.30 12.00 22.92
CA GLN A 213 9.60 12.31 24.32
C GLN A 213 8.69 13.41 24.87
#